data_AF-A0A195CIE6-F1
#
_entry.id   AF-A0A195CIE6-F1
#
_cell.length_a   1.000
_cell.length_b   1.000
_cell.length_c   1.000
_cell.angle_alpha   90.00
_cell.angle_beta   90.00
_cell.angle_gamma   90.00
#
_symmetry.space_group_name_H-M   'P 1'
#
loop_
_entity.id
_entity.type
_entity.pdbx_description
1 polymer ?
#
loop_
_entity_poly.entity_id
_entity_poly.type
_entity_poly.pdbx_seq_one_letter_code
_entity_poly.pdbx_strand_id
1 'polypeptide(L)'
;MFARVTFYPTLLYNVVMERITTRNWYDRIDETVILGALPFRRSAKQLIDDENIKAVVSMNEDYELSLLSNTEKEWRRYNVEFLQLSTTDIFQAPSQEKLQDGVNFINKFRNISPRKLDNPSTDNNHDEYGTVYVHCKAGRTRSATLVACYLITKNNWTPEEAVDYLRTKRPHVLLHTAQWSALQQFYTRHVQPMS
;
A
#
# COMPACT_ATOMS: atom_id res chain seq x y z
N MET A 1 12.92 22.22 2.18
CA MET A 1 12.10 23.13 3.02
C MET A 1 10.71 23.38 2.42
N PHE A 2 10.60 23.62 1.10
CA PHE A 2 9.31 23.82 0.41
C PHE A 2 8.31 22.65 0.52
N ALA A 3 8.74 21.40 0.35
CA ALA A 3 7.87 20.21 0.41
C ALA A 3 7.14 20.06 1.78
N ARG A 4 7.81 20.47 2.87
CA ARG A 4 7.23 20.46 4.22
C ARG A 4 6.13 21.51 4.41
N VAL A 5 6.28 22.69 3.79
CA VAL A 5 5.34 23.81 3.92
C VAL A 5 4.07 23.55 3.10
N THR A 6 4.18 22.93 1.93
CA THR A 6 3.01 22.61 1.08
C THR A 6 2.30 21.32 1.52
N PHE A 7 2.95 20.46 2.32
CA PHE A 7 2.36 19.20 2.77
C PHE A 7 1.14 19.40 3.67
N TYR A 8 1.21 20.23 4.70
CA TYR A 8 0.11 20.37 5.67
C TYR A 8 -1.16 21.00 5.07
N PRO A 9 -1.08 22.09 4.27
CA PRO A 9 -2.26 22.66 3.62
C PRO A 9 -2.93 21.67 2.66
N THR A 10 -2.15 20.91 1.89
CA THR A 10 -2.71 19.93 0.96
C THR A 10 -3.22 18.67 1.66
N LEU A 11 -2.68 18.31 2.85
CA LEU A 11 -3.24 17.26 3.69
C LEU A 11 -4.57 17.69 4.28
N LEU A 12 -4.64 18.91 4.82
CA LEU A 12 -5.88 19.50 5.32
C LEU A 12 -6.93 19.58 4.22
N TYR A 13 -6.55 20.00 3.01
CA TYR A 13 -7.43 19.95 1.85
C TYR A 13 -7.93 18.54 1.56
N ASN A 14 -7.09 17.51 1.62
CA ASN A 14 -7.54 16.12 1.44
C ASN A 14 -8.53 15.67 2.51
N VAL A 15 -8.31 16.03 3.79
CA VAL A 15 -9.23 15.72 4.90
C VAL A 15 -10.56 16.46 4.73
N VAL A 16 -10.51 17.73 4.36
CA VAL A 16 -11.71 18.54 4.10
C VAL A 16 -12.46 18.00 2.90
N MET A 17 -11.76 17.62 1.82
CA MET A 17 -12.37 17.02 0.64
C MET A 17 -12.93 15.63 0.94
N GLU A 18 -12.29 14.79 1.75
CA GLU A 18 -12.88 13.53 2.21
C GLU A 18 -14.23 13.78 2.90
N ARG A 19 -14.31 14.74 3.83
CA ARG A 19 -15.57 15.04 4.53
C ARG A 19 -16.66 15.65 3.65
N ILE A 20 -16.28 16.34 2.58
CA ILE A 20 -17.22 17.07 1.69
C ILE A 20 -17.60 16.23 0.45
N THR A 21 -16.79 15.26 0.06
CA THR A 21 -17.02 14.42 -1.13
C THR A 21 -17.42 12.99 -0.73
N THR A 22 -17.96 12.21 -1.66
CA THR A 22 -18.28 10.78 -1.46
C THR A 22 -17.04 9.88 -1.45
N ARG A 23 -15.86 10.39 -1.07
CA ARG A 23 -14.58 9.67 -1.17
C ARG A 23 -14.29 8.93 0.12
N ASN A 24 -14.19 7.61 0.03
CA ASN A 24 -13.78 6.76 1.15
C ASN A 24 -12.32 7.00 1.54
N TRP A 25 -12.03 7.00 2.84
CA TRP A 25 -10.67 7.13 3.37
C TRP A 25 -9.75 6.03 2.86
N TYR A 26 -10.26 4.79 2.86
CA TYR A 26 -9.63 3.60 2.35
C TYR A 26 -10.65 2.73 1.62
N ASP A 27 -10.18 1.86 0.71
CA ASP A 27 -11.00 0.87 0.03
C ASP A 27 -10.27 -0.48 0.06
N ARG A 28 -11.02 -1.57 0.29
CA ARG A 28 -10.51 -2.93 0.20
C ARG A 28 -10.30 -3.31 -1.27
N ILE A 29 -9.08 -3.69 -1.60
CA ILE A 29 -8.68 -4.03 -2.97
C ILE A 29 -8.92 -5.51 -3.22
N ASP A 30 -8.53 -6.36 -2.26
CA ASP A 30 -8.78 -7.79 -2.30
C ASP A 30 -8.75 -8.41 -0.89
N GLU A 31 -8.56 -9.73 -0.79
CA GLU A 31 -8.53 -10.45 0.49
C GLU A 31 -7.35 -10.05 1.39
N THR A 32 -6.24 -9.57 0.83
CA THR A 32 -5.02 -9.23 1.59
C THR A 32 -4.82 -7.72 1.71
N VAL A 33 -5.19 -6.91 0.72
CA VAL A 33 -4.78 -5.51 0.64
C VAL A 33 -5.94 -4.53 0.81
N ILE A 34 -5.71 -3.53 1.67
CA ILE A 34 -6.47 -2.29 1.73
C ILE A 34 -5.59 -1.14 1.24
N LEU A 35 -6.15 -0.26 0.40
CA LEU A 35 -5.48 0.94 -0.09
C LEU A 35 -6.18 2.19 0.46
N GLY A 36 -5.42 3.05 1.15
CA GLY A 36 -6.02 4.23 1.77
C GLY A 36 -5.12 5.46 1.91
N ALA A 37 -5.72 6.50 2.47
CA ALA A 37 -5.04 7.69 2.93
C ALA A 37 -4.34 7.45 4.28
N LEU A 38 -3.70 8.48 4.83
CA LEU A 38 -2.93 8.41 6.07
C LEU A 38 -3.79 7.87 7.24
N PRO A 39 -3.41 6.78 7.92
CA PRO A 39 -4.17 6.27 9.06
C PRO A 39 -3.96 7.19 10.28
N PHE A 40 -5.00 7.85 10.77
CA PHE A 40 -4.88 8.69 11.96
C PHE A 40 -4.73 7.84 13.22
N ARG A 41 -3.93 8.30 14.20
CA ARG A 41 -3.74 7.58 15.48
C ARG A 41 -5.05 7.18 16.16
N ARG A 42 -6.06 8.07 16.11
CA ARG A 42 -7.37 7.85 16.73
C ARG A 42 -8.19 6.75 16.04
N SER A 43 -8.04 6.59 14.73
CA SER A 43 -8.77 5.59 13.95
C SER A 43 -7.99 4.30 13.76
N ALA A 44 -6.69 4.28 14.07
CA ALA A 44 -5.83 3.13 13.86
C ALA A 44 -6.31 1.88 14.61
N LYS A 45 -6.75 2.02 15.87
CA LYS A 45 -7.27 0.87 16.64
C LYS A 45 -8.54 0.29 16.01
N GLN A 46 -9.49 1.15 15.66
CA GLN A 46 -10.71 0.73 14.99
C GLN A 46 -10.40 0.03 13.66
N LEU A 47 -9.46 0.57 12.87
CA LEU A 47 -9.05 -0.03 11.61
C LEU A 47 -8.45 -1.43 11.82
N ILE A 48 -7.63 -1.62 12.86
CA ILE A 48 -7.04 -2.92 13.20
C ILE A 48 -8.14 -3.92 13.55
N ASP A 49 -9.08 -3.52 14.40
CA ASP A 49 -10.15 -4.39 14.90
C ASP A 49 -11.15 -4.75 13.79
N ASP A 50 -11.55 -3.77 12.95
CA ASP A 50 -12.56 -3.94 11.90
C ASP A 50 -12.03 -4.74 10.69
N GLU A 51 -10.75 -4.54 10.31
CA GLU A 51 -10.18 -5.09 9.07
C GLU A 51 -9.13 -6.18 9.32
N ASN A 52 -8.88 -6.54 10.58
CA ASN A 52 -7.81 -7.47 10.97
C ASN A 52 -6.45 -7.06 10.36
N ILE A 53 -6.05 -5.81 10.57
CA ILE A 53 -4.77 -5.31 10.08
C ILE A 53 -3.63 -6.00 10.83
N LYS A 54 -2.76 -6.68 10.09
CA LYS A 54 -1.52 -7.27 10.61
C LYS A 54 -0.27 -6.53 10.16
N ALA A 55 -0.38 -5.75 9.09
CA ALA A 55 0.73 -4.97 8.59
C ALA A 55 0.32 -3.65 7.95
N VAL A 56 1.24 -2.69 7.96
CA VAL A 56 1.07 -1.37 7.35
C VAL A 56 2.28 -1.06 6.48
N VAL A 57 2.03 -0.64 5.24
CA VAL A 57 3.07 -0.13 4.34
C VAL A 57 2.86 1.37 4.12
N SER A 58 3.85 2.16 4.51
CA SER A 58 3.85 3.61 4.32
C SER A 58 4.80 4.02 3.20
N MET A 59 4.25 4.69 2.18
CA MET A 59 5.03 5.32 1.10
C MET A 59 5.38 6.80 1.39
N ASN A 60 5.28 7.21 2.66
CA ASN A 60 5.49 8.59 3.11
C ASN A 60 6.89 8.79 3.72
N GLU A 61 7.33 10.04 3.77
CA GLU A 61 8.53 10.43 4.53
C GLU A 61 8.24 10.58 6.04
N ASP A 62 9.27 10.47 6.87
CA ASP A 62 9.18 10.49 8.34
C ASP A 62 8.44 11.74 8.87
N TYR A 63 8.63 12.88 8.21
CA TYR A 63 8.00 14.14 8.61
C TYR A 63 6.49 14.18 8.32
N GLU A 64 6.00 13.37 7.36
CA GLU A 64 4.59 13.25 7.03
C GLU A 64 3.86 12.36 8.05
N LEU A 65 4.59 11.45 8.71
CA LEU A 65 4.07 10.49 9.68
C LEU A 65 4.07 11.02 11.12
N SER A 66 5.09 11.77 11.52
CA SER A 66 5.39 12.06 12.93
C SER A 66 4.33 12.86 13.69
N LEU A 67 3.50 13.65 13.00
CA LEU A 67 2.48 14.48 13.66
C LEU A 67 1.09 13.85 13.76
N LEU A 68 0.67 13.01 12.80
CA LEU A 68 -0.74 12.58 12.68
C LEU A 68 -0.94 11.07 12.58
N SER A 69 0.09 10.33 12.17
CA SER A 69 0.05 8.87 12.03
C SER A 69 0.77 8.18 13.20
N ASN A 70 0.48 6.90 13.37
CA ASN A 70 1.24 6.04 14.27
C ASN A 70 2.67 5.89 13.77
N THR A 71 3.62 5.99 14.68
CA THR A 71 5.02 5.61 14.47
C THR A 71 5.16 4.09 14.39
N GLU A 72 6.27 3.60 13.85
CA GLU A 72 6.59 2.16 13.85
C GLU A 72 6.46 1.54 15.25
N LYS A 73 6.94 2.24 16.28
CA LYS A 73 6.85 1.77 17.68
C LYS A 73 5.41 1.65 18.15
N GLU A 74 4.52 2.52 17.70
CA GLU A 74 3.10 2.47 18.06
C GLU A 74 2.39 1.32 17.33
N TRP A 75 2.68 1.09 16.04
CA TRP A 75 2.15 -0.07 15.31
C TRP A 75 2.58 -1.40 15.93
N ARG A 76 3.87 -1.52 16.28
CA ARG A 76 4.39 -2.72 16.96
C ARG A 76 3.70 -3.00 18.30
N ARG A 77 3.23 -1.98 19.04
CA ARG A 77 2.46 -2.18 20.28
C ARG A 77 1.09 -2.81 20.04
N TYR A 78 0.54 -2.67 18.84
CA TYR A 78 -0.69 -3.34 18.43
C TYR A 78 -0.43 -4.67 17.72
N ASN A 79 0.80 -5.20 17.78
CA ASN A 79 1.22 -6.38 17.02
C ASN A 79 1.00 -6.24 15.50
N VAL A 80 1.21 -5.01 14.99
CA VAL A 80 1.13 -4.69 13.56
C VAL A 80 2.55 -4.43 13.05
N GLU A 81 2.96 -5.19 12.04
CA GLU A 81 4.22 -4.96 11.34
C GLU A 81 4.17 -3.68 10.51
N PHE A 82 5.27 -2.95 10.43
CA PHE A 82 5.32 -1.68 9.72
C PHE A 82 6.52 -1.64 8.79
N LEU A 83 6.26 -1.36 7.51
CA LEU A 83 7.29 -1.12 6.50
C LEU A 83 7.17 0.30 5.98
N GLN A 84 8.27 1.04 6.02
CA GLN A 84 8.35 2.37 5.43
C GLN A 84 9.21 2.36 4.18
N LEU A 85 8.62 2.77 3.06
CA LEU A 85 9.26 2.91 1.77
C LEU A 85 9.27 4.39 1.40
N SER A 86 10.14 5.16 2.07
CA SER A 86 10.21 6.62 1.90
C SER A 86 10.56 6.98 0.45
N THR A 87 9.83 7.92 -0.14
CA THR A 87 10.14 8.47 -1.47
C THR A 87 10.57 9.92 -1.30
N THR A 88 11.80 10.26 -1.66
CA THR A 88 12.40 11.61 -1.50
C THR A 88 11.76 12.67 -2.39
N ASP A 89 11.03 12.27 -3.41
CA ASP A 89 10.35 13.17 -4.33
C ASP A 89 8.88 12.74 -4.50
N ILE A 90 7.98 13.68 -4.21
CA ILE A 90 6.52 13.51 -4.32
C ILE A 90 6.06 13.32 -5.77
N PHE A 91 6.88 13.70 -6.75
CA PHE A 91 6.59 13.59 -8.18
C PHE A 91 7.24 12.38 -8.84
N GLN A 92 8.21 11.72 -8.18
CA GLN A 92 8.88 10.55 -8.74
C GLN A 92 8.16 9.26 -8.35
N ALA A 93 8.28 8.26 -9.22
CA ALA A 93 7.84 6.92 -8.88
C ALA A 93 8.82 6.30 -7.84
N PRO A 94 8.34 5.40 -6.96
CA PRO A 94 9.23 4.62 -6.12
C PRO A 94 10.22 3.82 -6.97
N SER A 95 11.43 3.58 -6.46
CA SER A 95 12.42 2.74 -7.15
C SER A 95 11.92 1.30 -7.28
N GLN A 96 12.40 0.58 -8.30
CA GLN A 96 12.03 -0.81 -8.54
C GLN A 96 12.33 -1.73 -7.35
N GLU A 97 13.44 -1.48 -6.65
CA GLU A 97 13.80 -2.19 -5.41
C GLU A 97 12.75 -1.98 -4.31
N LYS A 98 12.34 -0.73 -4.06
CA LYS A 98 11.30 -0.43 -3.07
C LYS A 98 9.95 -1.03 -3.44
N LEU A 99 9.60 -1.02 -4.73
CA LEU A 99 8.39 -1.67 -5.22
C LEU A 99 8.45 -3.18 -4.95
N GLN A 100 9.58 -3.81 -5.25
CA GLN A 100 9.77 -5.24 -4.98
C GLN A 100 9.72 -5.57 -3.49
N ASP A 101 10.38 -4.78 -2.64
CA ASP A 101 10.36 -4.96 -1.19
C ASP A 101 8.95 -4.82 -0.63
N GLY A 102 8.19 -3.83 -1.09
CA GLY A 102 6.79 -3.65 -0.71
C GLY A 102 5.92 -4.82 -1.14
N VAL A 103 6.08 -5.32 -2.37
CA VAL A 103 5.34 -6.49 -2.87
C VAL A 103 5.70 -7.74 -2.07
N ASN A 104 6.98 -7.97 -1.78
CA ASN A 104 7.45 -9.07 -0.95
C ASN A 104 6.85 -9.00 0.46
N PHE A 105 6.85 -7.81 1.05
CA PHE A 105 6.27 -7.58 2.37
C PHE A 105 4.77 -7.85 2.39
N ILE A 106 4.01 -7.37 1.39
CA ILE A 106 2.57 -7.68 1.27
C ILE A 106 2.35 -9.19 1.14
N ASN A 107 3.17 -9.87 0.34
CA ASN A 107 3.02 -11.30 0.08
C ASN A 107 3.17 -12.18 1.34
N LYS A 108 3.90 -11.73 2.38
CA LYS A 108 4.03 -12.47 3.65
C LYS A 108 2.70 -12.71 4.34
N PHE A 109 1.76 -11.77 4.21
CA PHE A 109 0.47 -11.81 4.91
C PHE A 109 -0.66 -12.45 4.09
N ARG A 110 -0.35 -12.94 2.88
CA ARG A 110 -1.35 -13.57 2.00
C ARG A 110 -1.71 -14.94 2.53
N ASN A 111 -3.01 -15.18 2.65
CA ASN A 111 -3.53 -16.53 2.86
C ASN A 111 -3.44 -17.34 1.55
N ILE A 112 -2.29 -17.93 1.29
CA ILE A 112 -2.14 -18.92 0.23
C ILE A 112 -2.67 -20.23 0.82
N SER A 113 -3.88 -20.65 0.42
CA SER A 113 -4.29 -22.04 0.66
C SER A 113 -3.19 -22.94 0.09
N PRO A 114 -2.54 -23.79 0.90
CA PRO A 114 -1.48 -24.65 0.39
C PRO A 114 -2.10 -25.49 -0.71
N ARG A 115 -1.70 -25.21 -1.96
CA ARG A 115 -1.89 -26.16 -3.04
C ARG A 115 -1.09 -27.37 -2.63
N LYS A 116 -1.78 -28.37 -2.08
CA LYS A 116 -1.45 -29.79 -2.03
C LYS A 116 -0.03 -30.07 -2.54
N LEU A 117 0.97 -29.80 -1.70
CA LEU A 117 2.35 -30.15 -1.94
C LEU A 117 2.81 -30.91 -0.71
N ASP A 118 3.00 -32.21 -0.92
CA ASP A 118 3.24 -33.23 0.09
C ASP A 118 4.60 -33.02 0.77
N ASN A 119 4.66 -32.13 1.77
CA ASN A 119 5.69 -32.14 2.81
C ASN A 119 5.25 -31.33 4.04
N PRO A 120 4.90 -31.98 5.16
CA PRO A 120 4.57 -31.31 6.41
C PRO A 120 5.86 -31.04 7.18
N SER A 121 6.51 -29.92 6.87
CA SER A 121 7.68 -29.43 7.61
C SER A 121 7.42 -27.99 8.05
N THR A 122 6.81 -27.88 9.23
CA THR A 122 7.09 -26.85 10.24
C THR A 122 6.90 -25.38 9.84
N ASP A 123 5.69 -24.85 9.99
CA ASP A 123 5.33 -23.92 11.08
C ASP A 123 3.85 -23.52 10.94
N ASN A 124 3.00 -23.90 11.90
CA ASN A 124 1.56 -23.63 11.88
C ASN A 124 1.27 -22.27 12.54
N ASN A 125 1.88 -21.19 12.07
CA ASN A 125 1.51 -19.84 12.53
C ASN A 125 0.32 -19.32 11.71
N HIS A 126 -0.87 -19.78 12.07
CA HIS A 126 -2.14 -19.27 11.59
C HIS A 126 -2.34 -17.75 11.86
N ASP A 127 -1.48 -17.15 12.70
CA ASP A 127 -1.51 -15.73 13.11
C ASP A 127 -0.79 -14.75 12.15
N GLU A 128 -0.05 -15.24 11.16
CA GLU A 128 0.64 -14.37 10.17
C GLU A 128 -0.28 -13.92 9.02
N TYR A 129 -1.43 -14.57 8.81
CA TYR A 129 -2.37 -14.16 7.79
C TYR A 129 -3.21 -12.97 8.24
N GLY A 130 -3.32 -11.97 7.39
CA GLY A 130 -4.19 -10.84 7.66
C GLY A 130 -4.09 -9.74 6.64
N THR A 131 -4.68 -8.60 6.98
CA THR A 131 -4.81 -7.49 6.05
C THR A 131 -3.59 -6.58 6.13
N VAL A 132 -3.09 -6.18 4.97
CA VAL A 132 -2.03 -5.19 4.81
C VAL A 132 -2.64 -3.85 4.38
N TYR A 133 -2.47 -2.83 5.22
CA TYR A 133 -2.91 -1.48 4.92
C TYR A 133 -1.80 -0.70 4.21
N VAL A 134 -1.98 -0.44 2.92
CA VAL A 134 -1.00 0.27 2.09
C VAL A 134 -1.45 1.71 1.91
N HIS A 135 -0.61 2.67 2.30
CA HIS A 135 -0.97 4.07 2.24
C HIS A 135 0.14 5.00 1.77
N CYS A 136 -0.30 6.16 1.32
CA CYS A 136 0.55 7.33 1.16
C CYS A 136 -0.15 8.51 1.86
N LYS A 137 -0.12 9.69 1.27
CA LYS A 137 -0.88 10.84 1.75
C LYS A 137 -2.40 10.68 1.56
N ALA A 138 -2.82 10.45 0.32
CA ALA A 138 -4.24 10.38 -0.07
C ALA A 138 -4.66 9.00 -0.59
N GLY A 139 -3.71 8.07 -0.72
CA GLY A 139 -3.97 6.75 -1.30
C GLY A 139 -4.29 6.78 -2.80
N ARG A 140 -3.65 7.67 -3.57
CA ARG A 140 -4.00 7.92 -4.99
C ARG A 140 -2.90 7.61 -6.00
N THR A 141 -1.64 7.84 -5.62
CA THR A 141 -0.50 7.78 -6.53
C THR A 141 0.55 6.79 -6.03
N ARG A 142 1.46 7.21 -5.13
CA ARG A 142 2.58 6.36 -4.64
C ARG A 142 2.16 4.98 -4.13
N SER A 143 1.19 4.92 -3.20
CA SER A 143 0.69 3.65 -2.68
C SER A 143 -0.14 2.87 -3.70
N ALA A 144 -0.88 3.55 -4.57
CA ALA A 144 -1.61 2.91 -5.65
C ALA A 144 -0.67 2.24 -6.66
N THR A 145 0.50 2.84 -6.94
CA THR A 145 1.55 2.23 -7.76
C THR A 145 2.07 0.94 -7.13
N LEU A 146 2.34 0.93 -5.83
CA LEU A 146 2.78 -0.28 -5.14
C LEU A 146 1.70 -1.38 -5.17
N VAL A 147 0.44 -1.02 -4.92
CA VAL A 147 -0.67 -1.99 -4.97
C VAL A 147 -0.86 -2.53 -6.39
N ALA A 148 -0.69 -1.70 -7.42
CA ALA A 148 -0.70 -2.18 -8.81
C ALA A 148 0.44 -3.16 -9.09
N CYS A 149 1.68 -2.90 -8.64
CA CYS A 149 2.78 -3.87 -8.71
C CYS A 149 2.45 -5.21 -8.04
N TYR A 150 1.79 -5.16 -6.87
CA TYR A 150 1.32 -6.35 -6.18
C TYR A 150 0.28 -7.14 -7.00
N LEU A 151 -0.70 -6.44 -7.60
CA LEU A 151 -1.73 -7.08 -8.43
C LEU A 151 -1.14 -7.70 -9.70
N ILE A 152 -0.15 -7.04 -10.31
CA ILE A 152 0.60 -7.54 -11.47
C ILE A 152 1.22 -8.90 -11.14
N THR A 153 1.98 -9.00 -10.05
CA THR A 153 2.67 -10.26 -9.70
C THR A 153 1.72 -11.33 -9.17
N LYS A 154 0.67 -10.94 -8.45
CA LYS A 154 -0.33 -11.87 -7.91
C LYS A 154 -1.14 -12.55 -9.02
N ASN A 155 -1.58 -11.79 -10.01
CA ASN A 155 -2.53 -12.26 -11.02
C ASN A 155 -1.91 -12.48 -12.40
N ASN A 156 -0.61 -12.20 -12.55
CA ASN A 156 0.08 -12.23 -13.83
C ASN A 156 -0.55 -11.28 -14.87
N TRP A 157 -1.02 -10.12 -14.38
CA TRP A 157 -1.72 -9.10 -15.15
C TRP A 157 -0.76 -8.11 -15.79
N THR A 158 -1.19 -7.50 -16.89
CA THR A 158 -0.53 -6.31 -17.43
C THR A 158 -0.70 -5.11 -16.49
N PRO A 159 0.16 -4.08 -16.60
CA PRO A 159 -0.02 -2.82 -15.87
C PRO A 159 -1.41 -2.21 -16.06
N GLU A 160 -1.97 -2.28 -17.27
CA GLU A 160 -3.29 -1.77 -17.61
C GLU A 160 -4.39 -2.51 -16.84
N GLU A 161 -4.38 -3.84 -16.88
CA GLU A 161 -5.35 -4.69 -16.17
C GLU A 161 -5.34 -4.42 -14.67
N ALA A 162 -4.14 -4.32 -14.07
CA ALA A 162 -3.99 -4.05 -12.65
C ALA A 162 -4.52 -2.66 -12.25
N VAL A 163 -4.22 -1.62 -13.05
CA VAL A 163 -4.68 -0.25 -12.77
C VAL A 163 -6.18 -0.11 -12.99
N ASP A 164 -6.73 -0.74 -14.02
CA ASP A 164 -8.16 -0.68 -14.29
C ASP A 164 -8.95 -1.41 -13.21
N TYR A 165 -8.51 -2.59 -12.77
CA TYR A 165 -9.07 -3.24 -11.58
C TYR A 165 -9.01 -2.32 -10.35
N LEU A 166 -7.86 -1.70 -10.10
CA LEU A 166 -7.69 -0.81 -8.95
C LEU A 166 -8.66 0.39 -9.00
N ARG A 167 -8.93 0.93 -10.19
CA ARG A 167 -9.90 2.02 -10.39
C ARG A 167 -11.35 1.59 -10.17
N THR A 168 -11.70 0.32 -10.41
CA THR A 168 -13.05 -0.19 -10.06
C THR A 168 -13.29 -0.18 -8.55
N LYS A 169 -12.22 -0.37 -7.75
CA LYS A 169 -12.27 -0.35 -6.29
C LYS A 169 -12.11 1.05 -5.72
N ARG A 170 -11.22 1.86 -6.30
CA ARG A 170 -10.88 3.21 -5.83
C ARG A 170 -10.79 4.18 -7.01
N PRO A 171 -11.93 4.76 -7.47
CA PRO A 171 -12.02 5.54 -8.71
C PRO A 171 -11.12 6.79 -8.77
N HIS A 172 -10.71 7.33 -7.63
CA HIS A 172 -9.85 8.51 -7.53
C HIS A 172 -8.35 8.21 -7.61
N VAL A 173 -7.94 6.97 -7.87
CA VAL A 173 -6.56 6.61 -8.20
C VAL A 173 -6.09 7.40 -9.43
N LEU A 174 -4.91 8.02 -9.30
CA LEU A 174 -4.33 8.87 -10.32
C LEU A 174 -2.82 8.58 -10.42
N LEU A 175 -2.44 7.92 -11.51
CA LEU A 175 -1.05 7.60 -11.85
C LEU A 175 -0.58 8.52 -12.98
N HIS A 176 0.59 9.15 -12.79
CA HIS A 176 1.22 9.97 -13.83
C HIS A 176 2.24 9.13 -14.62
N THR A 177 2.82 9.74 -15.66
CA THR A 177 3.75 9.09 -16.60
C THR A 177 4.90 8.35 -15.90
N ALA A 178 5.46 8.92 -14.83
CA ALA A 178 6.53 8.28 -14.07
C ALA A 178 6.07 6.98 -13.40
N GLN A 179 4.87 6.96 -12.82
CA GLN A 179 4.32 5.76 -12.18
C GLN A 179 3.97 4.70 -13.21
N TRP A 180 3.42 5.09 -14.37
CA TRP A 180 3.19 4.16 -15.47
C TRP A 180 4.49 3.53 -15.98
N SER A 181 5.54 4.34 -16.18
CA SER A 181 6.86 3.84 -16.55
C SER A 181 7.41 2.86 -15.52
N ALA A 182 7.22 3.14 -14.22
CA ALA A 182 7.63 2.23 -13.16
C ALA A 182 6.84 0.90 -13.17
N LEU A 183 5.53 0.92 -13.46
CA LEU A 183 4.73 -0.30 -13.59
C LEU A 183 5.17 -1.15 -14.79
N GLN A 184 5.43 -0.51 -15.93
CA GLN A 184 5.91 -1.21 -17.13
C GLN A 184 7.28 -1.87 -16.87
N GLN A 185 8.22 -1.13 -16.27
CA GLN A 185 9.53 -1.69 -15.87
C GLN A 185 9.38 -2.85 -14.89
N PHE A 186 8.47 -2.73 -13.92
CA PHE A 186 8.22 -3.78 -12.93
C PHE A 186 7.65 -5.04 -13.59
N TYR A 187 6.67 -4.89 -14.48
CA TYR A 187 6.07 -5.98 -15.25
C TYR A 187 7.10 -6.71 -16.12
N THR A 188 7.94 -5.98 -16.86
CA THR A 188 9.00 -6.58 -17.67
C THR A 188 10.02 -7.35 -16.82
N ARG A 189 10.32 -6.89 -15.61
CA ARG A 189 11.31 -7.54 -14.73
C ARG A 189 10.78 -8.80 -14.03
N HIS A 190 9.48 -8.86 -13.73
CA HIS A 190 8.92 -9.87 -12.82
C HIS A 190 7.87 -10.81 -13.44
N VAL A 191 7.32 -10.48 -14.61
CA VAL A 191 6.26 -11.26 -15.25
C VAL A 191 6.57 -11.63 -16.70
N GLN A 192 7.12 -10.71 -17.50
CA GLN A 192 7.50 -11.09 -18.87
C GLN A 192 8.78 -11.94 -18.86
N PRO A 193 8.80 -13.07 -19.58
CA PRO A 193 10.06 -13.76 -19.84
C PRO A 193 10.94 -12.85 -20.71
N MET A 194 12.19 -12.65 -20.30
CA MET A 194 13.21 -12.09 -21.19
C MET A 194 13.32 -13.02 -22.40
N SER A 195 12.84 -12.55 -23.55
CA SER A 195 12.96 -13.22 -24.85
C SER A 195 14.41 -13.25 -25.32
#